data_AF-A0A1V8TGZ3-F1
#
_entry.id   AF-A0A1V8TGZ3-F1
#
_cell.length_a   1.000
_cell.length_b   1.000
_cell.length_c   1.000
_cell.angle_alpha   90.00
_cell.angle_beta   90.00
_cell.angle_gamma   90.00
#
_symmetry.space_group_name_H-M   'P 1'
#
loop_
_entity.id
_entity.type
_entity.pdbx_description
1 polymer ?
#
loop_
_entity_poly.entity_id
_entity_poly.type
_entity_poly.pdbx_seq_one_letter_code
_entity_poly.pdbx_strand_id
1 'polypeptide(L)'
;MATTRLIVRDDAATAAKYVSDYIVDRITVFAPTPERTFVLGLPTGSSPEGVYNNLVQRHKAGNISFKHVVTFNMDEYVGLPREHPQSYHTFMYKHFFSHIDINPANIHILNNNAPDLDAECIAYEEKIKRAGGIELFLGGMGDDGHIAFNEPGSSLASRTRIKTLAPSTLQANSRFFAHNPSAVPRMALTVGIATILAAREVSILVTGAHKALALQKCVEEGVNHMWTLSALQMHARAMIVVDEEATVELRVKTVRYFRAVEGSEGRQKVEGEEVMESKRDSVLEDLDRSQTATPKHFLAAPKRPEMLRMVTPDLVPDAMHVRLPTEMNRGNEGEVREPKLDSMHERVDSPTEGIF
;
A
#
# COMPACT_ATOMS: atom_id res chain seq x y z
N MET A 1 -9.71 -19.90 9.06
CA MET A 1 -10.28 -18.91 8.12
C MET A 1 -9.64 -17.57 8.44
N ALA A 2 -9.13 -16.86 7.44
CA ALA A 2 -8.58 -15.52 7.63
C ALA A 2 -9.75 -14.54 7.80
N THR A 3 -9.96 -14.04 9.01
CA THR A 3 -10.98 -13.01 9.27
C THR A 3 -10.24 -11.72 9.61
N THR A 4 -10.37 -10.69 8.77
CA THR A 4 -9.89 -9.34 9.10
C THR A 4 -10.63 -8.84 10.34
N ARG A 5 -9.89 -8.42 11.36
CA ARG A 5 -10.47 -7.84 12.59
C ARG A 5 -10.63 -6.34 12.39
N LEU A 6 -11.82 -5.81 12.62
CA LEU A 6 -12.06 -4.36 12.70
C LEU A 6 -12.31 -4.00 14.16
N ILE A 7 -11.45 -3.16 14.73
CA ILE A 7 -11.51 -2.75 16.13
C ILE A 7 -11.92 -1.30 16.19
N VAL A 8 -13.10 -1.01 16.77
CA VAL A 8 -13.64 0.34 16.85
C VAL A 8 -13.36 0.91 18.24
N ARG A 9 -12.82 2.12 18.30
CA ARG A 9 -12.55 2.88 19.51
C ARG A 9 -13.22 4.24 19.45
N ASP A 10 -13.41 4.84 20.61
CA ASP A 10 -14.22 6.06 20.73
C ASP A 10 -13.57 7.24 19.99
N ASP A 11 -12.23 7.32 20.02
CA ASP A 11 -11.46 8.41 19.42
C ASP A 11 -10.08 7.96 18.94
N ALA A 12 -9.38 8.87 18.25
CA ALA A 12 -8.03 8.63 17.73
C ALA A 12 -7.01 8.27 18.82
N ALA A 13 -7.15 8.82 20.03
CA ALA A 13 -6.21 8.58 21.13
C ALA A 13 -6.36 7.16 21.70
N THR A 14 -7.59 6.71 21.89
CA THR A 14 -7.93 5.35 22.33
C THR A 14 -7.62 4.31 21.26
N ALA A 15 -7.79 4.63 19.97
CA ALA A 15 -7.32 3.82 18.84
C ALA A 15 -5.79 3.66 18.85
N ALA A 16 -5.05 4.77 18.97
CA ALA A 16 -3.58 4.75 19.06
C ALA A 16 -3.09 4.00 20.29
N LYS A 17 -3.76 4.15 21.44
CA LYS A 17 -3.47 3.40 22.66
C LYS A 17 -3.63 1.90 22.45
N TYR A 18 -4.74 1.47 21.85
CA TYR A 18 -4.98 0.06 21.56
C TYR A 18 -3.90 -0.54 20.67
N VAL A 19 -3.50 0.15 19.59
CA VAL A 19 -2.41 -0.29 18.72
C VAL A 19 -1.09 -0.38 19.49
N SER A 20 -0.76 0.62 20.33
CA SER A 20 0.47 0.59 21.11
C SER A 20 0.49 -0.54 22.14
N ASP A 21 -0.63 -0.81 22.81
CA ASP A 21 -0.76 -1.92 23.76
C ASP A 21 -0.60 -3.26 23.02
N TYR A 22 -1.21 -3.40 21.83
CA TYR A 22 -1.04 -4.58 21.00
C TYR A 22 0.42 -4.81 20.60
N ILE A 23 1.14 -3.77 20.15
CA ILE A 23 2.57 -3.88 19.82
C ILE A 23 3.38 -4.34 21.04
N VAL A 24 3.09 -3.77 22.22
CA VAL A 24 3.77 -4.16 23.47
C VAL A 24 3.50 -5.63 23.80
N ASP A 25 2.25 -6.07 23.70
CA ASP A 25 1.86 -7.45 23.96
C ASP A 25 2.55 -8.40 22.99
N ARG A 26 2.59 -8.08 21.68
CA ARG A 26 3.25 -8.93 20.68
C ARG A 26 4.75 -9.03 20.90
N ILE A 27 5.44 -7.94 21.21
CA ILE A 27 6.87 -7.96 21.52
C ILE A 27 7.12 -8.75 22.82
N THR A 28 6.30 -8.55 23.84
CA THR A 28 6.45 -9.22 25.15
C THR A 28 6.22 -10.72 25.04
N VAL A 29 5.15 -11.15 24.39
CA VAL A 29 4.83 -12.58 24.16
C VAL A 29 5.89 -13.25 23.30
N PHE A 30 6.44 -12.53 22.31
CA PHE A 30 7.49 -13.06 21.46
C PHE A 30 8.83 -13.23 22.17
N ALA A 31 9.09 -12.42 23.21
CA ALA A 31 10.30 -12.43 24.03
C ALA A 31 11.61 -12.41 23.20
N PRO A 32 11.91 -11.31 22.48
CA PRO A 32 13.02 -11.28 21.54
C PRO A 32 14.40 -11.34 22.25
N THR A 33 15.34 -12.05 21.62
CA THR A 33 16.75 -12.19 22.05
C THR A 33 17.69 -11.73 20.92
N PRO A 34 19.01 -11.64 21.13
CA PRO A 34 19.95 -11.32 20.05
C PRO A 34 19.86 -12.27 18.84
N GLU A 35 19.59 -13.55 19.07
CA GLU A 35 19.48 -14.60 18.05
C GLU A 35 18.07 -14.69 17.44
N ARG A 36 17.08 -14.10 18.12
CA ARG A 36 15.67 -14.12 17.75
C ARG A 36 15.08 -12.72 17.91
N THR A 37 15.33 -11.86 16.93
CA THR A 37 14.82 -10.49 16.94
C THR A 37 13.34 -10.42 16.56
N PHE A 38 12.60 -9.47 17.13
CA PHE A 38 11.25 -9.14 16.70
C PHE A 38 11.33 -8.13 15.54
N VAL A 39 10.82 -8.49 14.36
CA VAL A 39 10.88 -7.62 13.18
C VAL A 39 9.58 -6.81 13.05
N LEU A 40 9.69 -5.49 13.13
CA LEU A 40 8.57 -4.55 13.17
C LEU A 40 8.59 -3.61 11.95
N GLY A 41 7.53 -3.67 11.14
CA GLY A 41 7.30 -2.72 10.06
C GLY A 41 6.64 -1.44 10.58
N LEU A 42 7.12 -0.26 10.17
CA LEU A 42 6.71 1.04 10.73
C LEU A 42 6.29 2.06 9.64
N PRO A 43 5.19 2.80 9.84
CA PRO A 43 4.77 3.87 8.94
C PRO A 43 5.25 5.24 9.45
N THR A 44 5.09 6.26 8.61
CA THR A 44 5.21 7.67 9.01
C THR A 44 3.84 8.38 8.93
N GLY A 45 3.85 9.71 9.02
CA GLY A 45 2.64 10.53 8.96
C GLY A 45 2.00 10.76 10.33
N SER A 46 0.89 11.48 10.34
CA SER A 46 0.26 11.97 11.58
C SER A 46 -0.42 10.87 12.41
N SER A 47 -1.02 9.86 11.75
CA SER A 47 -1.74 8.78 12.43
C SER A 47 -0.89 8.00 13.46
N PRO A 48 0.34 7.54 13.14
CA PRO A 48 1.14 6.77 14.10
C PRO A 48 1.80 7.61 15.21
N GLU A 49 1.75 8.95 15.19
CA GLU A 49 2.41 9.77 16.23
C GLU A 49 1.93 9.45 17.64
N GLY A 50 0.62 9.23 17.82
CA GLY A 50 0.05 8.81 19.11
C GLY A 50 0.57 7.43 19.56
N VAL A 51 0.77 6.51 18.61
CA VAL A 51 1.32 5.17 18.88
C VAL A 51 2.77 5.30 19.35
N TYR A 52 3.60 6.08 18.65
CA TYR A 52 5.00 6.30 19.02
C TYR A 52 5.13 6.95 20.39
N ASN A 53 4.34 7.99 20.68
CA ASN A 53 4.31 8.63 22.00
C ASN A 53 4.01 7.61 23.09
N ASN A 54 2.98 6.77 22.92
CA ASN A 54 2.64 5.73 23.89
C ASN A 54 3.77 4.71 24.07
N LEU A 55 4.38 4.22 22.99
CA LEU A 55 5.50 3.26 23.05
C LEU A 55 6.72 3.85 23.77
N VAL A 56 7.04 5.12 23.52
CA VAL A 56 8.11 5.85 24.23
C VAL A 56 7.82 5.94 25.72
N GLN A 57 6.58 6.27 26.11
CA GLN A 57 6.21 6.32 27.53
C GLN A 57 6.31 4.94 28.19
N ARG A 58 5.84 3.88 27.51
CA ARG A 58 5.94 2.48 27.98
C ARG A 58 7.40 2.05 28.16
N HIS A 59 8.28 2.45 27.23
CA HIS A 59 9.71 2.17 27.34
C HIS A 59 10.34 2.91 28.53
N LYS A 60 10.07 4.21 28.68
CA LYS A 60 10.58 5.02 29.80
C LYS A 60 10.07 4.54 31.16
N ALA A 61 8.89 3.94 31.21
CA ALA A 61 8.33 3.29 32.39
C ALA A 61 8.90 1.88 32.65
N GLY A 62 9.80 1.37 31.80
CA GLY A 62 10.40 0.04 31.92
C GLY A 62 9.48 -1.11 31.55
N ASN A 63 8.36 -0.86 30.86
CA ASN A 63 7.40 -1.91 30.46
C ASN A 63 7.81 -2.66 29.19
N ILE A 64 8.71 -2.11 28.39
CA ILE A 64 9.17 -2.71 27.13
C ILE A 64 10.60 -2.27 26.78
N SER A 65 11.34 -3.15 26.11
CA SER A 65 12.64 -2.86 25.50
C SER A 65 12.60 -3.14 23.99
N PHE A 66 13.30 -2.30 23.23
CA PHE A 66 13.50 -2.39 21.79
C PHE A 66 14.91 -2.87 21.41
N LYS A 67 15.72 -3.29 22.39
CA LYS A 67 17.11 -3.74 22.19
C LYS A 67 17.24 -4.88 21.17
N HIS A 68 16.25 -5.77 21.13
CA HIS A 68 16.18 -6.92 20.22
C HIS A 68 15.06 -6.80 19.19
N VAL A 69 14.65 -5.57 18.89
CA VAL A 69 13.72 -5.25 17.81
C VAL A 69 14.52 -4.79 16.59
N VAL A 70 14.09 -5.24 15.41
CA VAL A 70 14.58 -4.79 14.10
C VAL A 70 13.44 -4.09 13.38
N THR A 71 13.68 -2.91 12.82
CA THR A 71 12.63 -2.09 12.20
C THR A 71 12.83 -1.90 10.71
N PHE A 72 11.72 -1.92 9.97
CA PHE A 72 11.68 -1.60 8.54
C PHE A 72 10.60 -0.54 8.29
N ASN A 73 11.01 0.64 7.81
CA ASN A 73 10.07 1.68 7.41
C ASN A 73 9.47 1.44 6.02
N MET A 74 8.25 1.91 5.81
CA MET A 74 7.52 1.71 4.56
C MET A 74 8.12 2.43 3.36
N ASP A 75 8.67 3.62 3.54
CA ASP A 75 9.00 4.53 2.45
C ASP A 75 10.02 5.62 2.84
N GLU A 76 10.56 6.29 1.83
CA GLU A 76 11.32 7.54 1.94
C GLU A 76 11.26 8.32 0.61
N TYR A 77 11.27 9.66 0.67
CA TYR A 77 11.25 10.53 -0.52
C TYR A 77 12.59 10.49 -1.26
N VAL A 78 12.58 10.26 -2.58
CA VAL A 78 13.79 10.28 -3.41
C VAL A 78 14.37 11.70 -3.52
N GLY A 79 15.69 11.82 -3.32
CA GLY A 79 16.43 13.07 -3.50
C GLY A 79 16.23 14.11 -2.39
N LEU A 80 15.47 13.80 -1.34
CA LEU A 80 15.35 14.67 -0.18
C LEU A 80 16.55 14.44 0.77
N PRO A 81 17.25 15.49 1.25
CA PRO A 81 18.35 15.29 2.20
C PRO A 81 17.87 14.53 3.44
N ARG A 82 18.69 13.61 3.94
CA ARG A 82 18.36 12.78 5.11
C ARG A 82 18.05 13.63 6.34
N GLU A 83 18.75 14.74 6.50
CA GLU A 83 18.62 15.70 7.60
C GLU A 83 17.48 16.71 7.39
N HIS A 84 16.80 16.67 6.23
CA HIS A 84 15.68 17.55 5.98
C HIS A 84 14.57 17.33 7.02
N PRO A 85 13.93 18.38 7.58
CA PRO A 85 12.92 18.25 8.62
C PRO A 85 11.72 17.36 8.25
N GLN A 86 11.45 17.23 6.96
CA GLN A 86 10.36 16.43 6.39
C GLN A 86 10.81 15.10 5.77
N SER A 87 12.09 14.72 5.91
CA SER A 87 12.49 13.35 5.56
C SER A 87 11.86 12.36 6.54
N TYR A 88 11.55 11.17 6.05
CA TYR A 88 11.00 10.12 6.91
C TYR A 88 12.05 9.59 7.89
N HIS A 89 13.32 9.68 7.53
CA HIS A 89 14.43 9.53 8.45
C HIS A 89 14.33 10.50 9.65
N THR A 90 14.23 11.81 9.42
CA THR A 90 14.11 12.80 10.50
C THR A 90 12.84 12.59 11.32
N PHE A 91 11.72 12.30 10.66
CA PHE A 91 10.46 11.98 11.32
C PHE A 91 10.62 10.85 12.33
N MET A 92 11.18 9.70 11.91
CA MET A 92 11.31 8.53 12.76
C MET A 92 12.25 8.77 13.95
N TYR A 93 13.36 9.47 13.75
CA TYR A 93 14.27 9.82 14.85
C TYR A 93 13.64 10.82 15.82
N LYS A 94 12.91 11.81 15.32
CA LYS A 94 12.24 12.82 16.14
C LYS A 94 11.15 12.21 17.01
N HIS A 95 10.32 11.35 16.44
CA HIS A 95 9.12 10.84 17.10
C HIS A 95 9.34 9.51 17.85
N PHE A 96 10.36 8.72 17.48
CA PHE A 96 10.51 7.37 18.04
C PHE A 96 11.95 6.97 18.38
N PHE A 97 12.83 6.83 17.39
CA PHE A 97 14.11 6.14 17.58
C PHE A 97 15.07 6.81 18.57
N SER A 98 15.03 8.14 18.74
CA SER A 98 15.88 8.83 19.71
C SER A 98 15.43 8.68 21.17
N HIS A 99 14.28 8.05 21.42
CA HIS A 99 13.64 8.00 22.74
C HIS A 99 13.54 6.58 23.31
N ILE A 100 14.11 5.59 22.63
CA ILE A 100 14.06 4.17 22.98
C ILE A 100 15.45 3.54 22.90
N ASP A 101 15.62 2.34 23.46
CA ASP A 101 16.87 1.58 23.51
C ASP A 101 17.14 0.70 22.27
N ILE A 102 16.59 1.08 21.11
CA ILE A 102 16.84 0.36 19.85
C ILE A 102 18.29 0.52 19.40
N ASN A 103 18.91 -0.56 18.95
CA ASN A 103 20.24 -0.49 18.34
C ASN A 103 20.15 0.20 16.96
N PRO A 104 20.92 1.26 16.67
CA PRO A 104 20.90 1.91 15.35
C PRO A 104 21.16 0.96 14.17
N ALA A 105 21.93 -0.12 14.37
CA ALA A 105 22.17 -1.12 13.34
C ALA A 105 20.92 -1.93 12.95
N ASN A 106 19.90 -1.94 13.82
CA ASN A 106 18.63 -2.61 13.63
C ASN A 106 17.56 -1.71 13.00
N ILE A 107 17.91 -0.47 12.65
CA ILE A 107 16.99 0.48 12.00
C ILE A 107 17.21 0.43 10.49
N HIS A 108 16.16 0.10 9.74
CA HIS A 108 16.21 0.07 8.28
C HIS A 108 15.19 1.04 7.67
N ILE A 109 15.70 2.08 7.02
CA ILE A 109 14.94 3.04 6.20
C ILE A 109 15.54 2.99 4.79
N LEU A 110 14.71 3.07 3.75
CA LEU A 110 15.14 3.02 2.36
C LEU A 110 16.15 4.15 2.07
N ASN A 111 17.28 3.81 1.43
CA ASN A 111 18.27 4.82 1.06
C ASN A 111 17.85 5.59 -0.20
N ASN A 112 17.26 6.76 0.03
CA ASN A 112 16.70 7.61 -1.01
C ASN A 112 17.71 8.36 -1.90
N ASN A 113 19.01 8.23 -1.61
CA ASN A 113 20.11 8.83 -2.37
C ASN A 113 21.08 7.76 -2.89
N ALA A 114 20.63 6.49 -2.98
CA ALA A 114 21.43 5.43 -3.58
C ALA A 114 21.71 5.73 -5.06
N PRO A 115 22.93 5.43 -5.57
CA PRO A 115 23.25 5.62 -6.99
C PRO A 115 22.35 4.80 -7.94
N ASP A 116 21.93 3.63 -7.48
CA ASP A 116 20.95 2.76 -8.14
C ASP A 116 19.81 2.49 -7.17
N LEU A 117 18.68 3.14 -7.43
CA LEU A 117 17.49 3.06 -6.59
C LEU A 117 16.77 1.71 -6.71
N ASP A 118 16.83 1.07 -7.88
CA ASP A 118 16.24 -0.26 -8.08
C ASP A 118 17.05 -1.33 -7.31
N ALA A 119 18.38 -1.22 -7.34
CA ALA A 119 19.25 -2.06 -6.52
C ALA A 119 19.01 -1.87 -5.01
N GLU A 120 18.76 -0.64 -4.55
CA GLU A 120 18.37 -0.38 -3.15
C GLU A 120 17.04 -1.08 -2.80
N CYS A 121 16.02 -1.00 -3.66
CA CYS A 121 14.75 -1.68 -3.45
C CYS A 121 14.92 -3.21 -3.33
N ILE A 122 15.72 -3.81 -4.20
CA ILE A 122 16.05 -5.25 -4.15
C ILE A 122 16.79 -5.58 -2.84
N ALA A 123 17.81 -4.79 -2.50
CA ALA A 123 18.58 -4.99 -1.27
C ALA A 123 17.72 -4.86 -0.01
N TYR A 124 16.73 -3.97 -0.02
CA TYR A 124 15.79 -3.79 1.09
C TYR A 124 14.90 -5.01 1.29
N GLU A 125 14.40 -5.60 0.22
CA GLU A 125 13.64 -6.86 0.24
C GLU A 125 14.49 -8.03 0.76
N GLU A 126 15.75 -8.12 0.35
CA GLU A 126 16.68 -9.14 0.86
C GLU A 126 17.02 -8.95 2.34
N LYS A 127 17.13 -7.69 2.83
CA LYS A 127 17.28 -7.42 4.27
C LYS A 127 16.08 -7.91 5.06
N ILE A 128 14.86 -7.68 4.56
CA ILE A 128 13.62 -8.18 5.21
C ILE A 128 13.64 -9.71 5.28
N LYS A 129 14.01 -10.40 4.19
CA LYS A 129 14.09 -11.87 4.16
C LYS A 129 15.15 -12.40 5.13
N ARG A 130 16.34 -11.79 5.16
CA ARG A 130 17.42 -12.18 6.09
C ARG A 130 17.06 -11.97 7.55
N ALA A 131 16.21 -10.99 7.86
CA ALA A 131 15.65 -10.81 9.20
C ALA A 131 14.58 -11.87 9.57
N GLY A 132 14.21 -12.77 8.65
CA GLY A 132 13.20 -13.81 8.88
C GLY A 132 11.77 -13.39 8.53
N GLY A 133 11.62 -12.27 7.80
CA GLY A 133 10.33 -11.65 7.50
C GLY A 133 9.82 -10.75 8.63
N ILE A 134 8.78 -9.98 8.35
CA ILE A 134 8.19 -9.03 9.30
C ILE A 134 7.20 -9.77 10.21
N GLU A 135 7.36 -9.64 11.53
CA GLU A 135 6.46 -10.22 12.53
C GLU A 135 5.15 -9.44 12.58
N LEU A 136 5.25 -8.11 12.67
CA LEU A 136 4.12 -7.21 12.70
C LEU A 136 4.41 -5.99 11.83
N PHE A 137 3.53 -5.67 10.89
CA PHE A 137 3.61 -4.46 10.09
C PHE A 137 2.53 -3.48 10.53
N LEU A 138 2.94 -2.39 11.18
CA LEU A 138 2.05 -1.26 11.46
C LEU A 138 1.93 -0.37 10.22
N GLY A 139 0.71 -0.03 9.82
CA GLY A 139 0.42 0.86 8.71
C GLY A 139 -0.62 1.93 9.05
N GLY A 140 -0.71 2.92 8.17
CA GLY A 140 -1.84 3.85 8.10
C GLY A 140 -2.56 3.72 6.75
N MET A 141 -3.63 4.47 6.58
CA MET A 141 -4.38 4.54 5.33
C MET A 141 -4.43 5.99 4.80
N GLY A 142 -4.21 6.17 3.50
CA GLY A 142 -4.45 7.42 2.77
C GLY A 142 -5.94 7.75 2.61
N ASP A 143 -6.24 8.96 2.17
CA ASP A 143 -7.64 9.40 1.93
C ASP A 143 -8.27 8.68 0.73
N ASP A 144 -7.44 8.14 -0.15
CA ASP A 144 -7.76 7.32 -1.33
C ASP A 144 -7.57 5.81 -1.07
N GLY A 145 -7.39 5.41 0.20
CA GLY A 145 -7.21 4.01 0.58
C GLY A 145 -5.82 3.44 0.28
N HIS A 146 -4.82 4.26 -0.03
CA HIS A 146 -3.45 3.78 -0.17
C HIS A 146 -2.83 3.33 1.16
N ILE A 147 -1.89 2.40 1.09
CA ILE A 147 -0.96 2.04 2.17
C ILE A 147 0.48 2.25 1.70
N ALA A 148 1.31 2.89 2.54
CA ALA A 148 2.59 3.47 2.11
C ALA A 148 2.38 4.40 0.88
N PHE A 149 3.29 4.44 -0.08
CA PHE A 149 3.05 5.10 -1.38
C PHE A 149 2.44 4.16 -2.43
N ASN A 150 1.73 3.10 -2.05
CA ASN A 150 0.99 2.26 -3.00
C ASN A 150 -0.34 2.92 -3.38
N GLU A 151 -0.23 3.99 -4.17
CA GLU A 151 -1.33 4.80 -4.68
C GLU A 151 -2.31 3.98 -5.56
N PRO A 152 -3.54 4.48 -5.77
CA PRO A 152 -4.52 3.85 -6.65
C PRO A 152 -3.93 3.45 -8.02
N GLY A 153 -4.23 2.23 -8.45
CA GLY A 153 -3.68 1.61 -9.66
C GLY A 153 -2.37 0.82 -9.42
N SER A 154 -1.80 0.86 -8.22
CA SER A 154 -0.64 0.03 -7.88
C SER A 154 -0.99 -1.46 -7.91
N SER A 155 -0.11 -2.29 -8.47
CA SER A 155 -0.30 -3.74 -8.45
C SER A 155 -0.43 -4.26 -7.02
N LEU A 156 -1.44 -5.11 -6.78
CA LEU A 156 -1.62 -5.78 -5.48
C LEU A 156 -0.54 -6.84 -5.23
N ALA A 157 0.22 -7.23 -6.26
CA ALA A 157 1.40 -8.09 -6.16
C ALA A 157 2.72 -7.30 -6.16
N SER A 158 2.68 -5.98 -6.02
CA SER A 158 3.87 -5.13 -6.08
C SER A 158 4.87 -5.44 -4.96
N ARG A 159 6.16 -5.31 -5.29
CA ARG A 159 7.29 -5.34 -4.35
C ARG A 159 7.83 -3.93 -4.12
N THR A 160 8.85 -3.81 -3.26
CA THR A 160 9.56 -2.55 -3.02
C THR A 160 10.05 -1.96 -4.35
N ARG A 161 9.77 -0.68 -4.59
CA ARG A 161 10.06 0.00 -5.86
C ARG A 161 10.14 1.51 -5.72
N ILE A 162 10.65 2.15 -6.76
CA ILE A 162 10.49 3.57 -7.01
C ILE A 162 9.04 3.84 -7.42
N LYS A 163 8.44 4.90 -6.87
CA LYS A 163 7.08 5.32 -7.17
C LYS A 163 7.02 6.82 -7.41
N THR A 164 6.49 7.22 -8.56
CA THR A 164 6.10 8.61 -8.83
C THR A 164 4.81 8.93 -8.08
N LEU A 165 4.81 10.03 -7.33
CA LEU A 165 3.68 10.46 -6.52
C LEU A 165 2.61 11.15 -7.37
N ALA A 166 1.35 10.82 -7.13
CA ALA A 166 0.20 11.42 -7.78
C ALA A 166 0.00 12.89 -7.34
N PRO A 167 -0.66 13.72 -8.16
CA PRO A 167 -0.96 15.10 -7.81
C PRO A 167 -1.72 15.26 -6.49
N SER A 168 -2.65 14.34 -6.18
CA SER A 168 -3.39 14.32 -4.91
C SER A 168 -2.45 14.15 -3.70
N THR A 169 -1.47 13.26 -3.80
CA THR A 169 -0.46 13.02 -2.76
C THR A 169 0.45 14.22 -2.58
N LEU A 170 0.91 14.84 -3.68
CA LEU A 170 1.70 16.08 -3.62
C LEU A 170 0.89 17.20 -2.95
N GLN A 171 -0.39 17.32 -3.27
CA GLN A 171 -1.28 18.30 -2.64
C GLN A 171 -1.48 18.02 -1.15
N ALA A 172 -1.76 16.77 -0.76
CA ALA A 172 -1.97 16.37 0.63
C ALA A 172 -0.72 16.58 1.48
N ASN A 173 0.46 16.26 0.95
CA ASN A 173 1.73 16.36 1.65
C ASN A 173 2.30 17.79 1.64
N SER A 174 1.83 18.67 0.75
CA SER A 174 2.25 20.08 0.70
C SER A 174 2.09 20.80 2.03
N ARG A 175 1.15 20.39 2.90
CA ARG A 175 0.99 20.90 4.28
C ARG A 175 2.27 20.82 5.11
N PHE A 176 3.15 19.87 4.81
CA PHE A 176 4.45 19.69 5.47
C PHE A 176 5.58 20.50 4.80
N PHE A 177 5.36 20.95 3.57
CA PHE A 177 6.31 21.70 2.74
C PHE A 177 5.82 23.13 2.49
N ALA A 178 5.47 23.83 3.59
CA ALA A 178 4.99 25.22 3.57
C ALA A 178 3.81 25.48 2.60
N HIS A 179 2.91 24.50 2.48
CA HIS A 179 1.76 24.51 1.56
C HIS A 179 2.14 24.70 0.08
N ASN A 180 3.35 24.28 -0.31
CA ASN A 180 3.83 24.32 -1.68
C ASN A 180 3.99 22.90 -2.27
N PRO A 181 3.06 22.44 -3.13
CA PRO A 181 3.15 21.13 -3.78
C PRO A 181 4.42 20.94 -4.63
N SER A 182 5.00 22.02 -5.17
CA SER A 182 6.23 21.93 -5.98
C SER A 182 7.49 21.69 -5.14
N ALA A 183 7.42 21.93 -3.83
CA ALA A 183 8.50 21.63 -2.90
C ALA A 183 8.46 20.17 -2.41
N VAL A 184 7.38 19.44 -2.68
CA VAL A 184 7.26 18.01 -2.35
C VAL A 184 8.05 17.19 -3.39
N PRO A 185 8.92 16.26 -2.97
CA PRO A 185 9.62 15.38 -3.90
C PRO A 185 8.63 14.59 -4.77
N ARG A 186 8.91 14.49 -6.07
CA ARG A 186 8.00 13.85 -7.04
C ARG A 186 8.02 12.33 -7.01
N MET A 187 9.04 11.74 -6.37
CA MET A 187 9.24 10.30 -6.30
C MET A 187 9.56 9.88 -4.87
N ALA A 188 9.20 8.65 -4.53
CA ALA A 188 9.56 8.00 -3.29
C ALA A 188 10.00 6.55 -3.56
N LEU A 189 10.83 6.01 -2.68
CA LEU A 189 10.98 4.56 -2.55
C LEU A 189 9.90 4.07 -1.60
N THR A 190 9.26 2.94 -1.91
CA THR A 190 8.19 2.41 -1.07
C THR A 190 8.15 0.89 -1.13
N VAL A 191 7.84 0.24 0.01
CA VAL A 191 7.52 -1.18 0.05
C VAL A 191 6.24 -1.45 -0.76
N GLY A 192 6.17 -2.63 -1.39
CA GLY A 192 5.01 -3.01 -2.17
C GLY A 192 3.88 -3.61 -1.35
N ILE A 193 2.71 -3.78 -1.98
CA ILE A 193 1.56 -4.44 -1.33
C ILE A 193 1.91 -5.89 -0.96
N ALA A 194 2.57 -6.64 -1.84
CA ALA A 194 2.99 -8.01 -1.53
C ALA A 194 4.10 -8.05 -0.47
N THR A 195 4.89 -6.99 -0.31
CA THR A 195 5.87 -6.86 0.78
C THR A 195 5.16 -6.73 2.12
N ILE A 196 4.11 -5.90 2.19
CA ILE A 196 3.28 -5.73 3.39
C ILE A 196 2.51 -7.01 3.72
N LEU A 197 1.87 -7.62 2.71
CA LEU A 197 1.10 -8.86 2.88
C LEU A 197 1.96 -10.09 3.20
N ALA A 198 3.28 -10.00 3.06
CA ALA A 198 4.19 -11.06 3.48
C ALA A 198 4.54 -11.01 4.97
N ALA A 199 4.12 -9.96 5.69
CA ALA A 199 4.23 -9.92 7.15
C ALA A 199 3.37 -11.01 7.79
N ARG A 200 3.70 -11.44 9.01
CA ARG A 200 2.90 -12.45 9.72
C ARG A 200 1.62 -11.84 10.26
N GLU A 201 1.68 -10.57 10.69
CA GLU A 201 0.55 -9.77 11.11
C GLU A 201 0.63 -8.37 10.50
N VAL A 202 -0.54 -7.82 10.14
CA VAL A 202 -0.65 -6.43 9.67
C VAL A 202 -1.68 -5.71 10.53
N SER A 203 -1.29 -4.57 11.10
CA SER A 203 -2.14 -3.71 11.91
C SER A 203 -2.23 -2.34 11.26
N ILE A 204 -3.43 -1.87 10.95
CA ILE A 204 -3.67 -0.58 10.30
C ILE A 204 -4.40 0.35 11.25
N LEU A 205 -3.89 1.56 11.42
CA LEU A 205 -4.57 2.61 12.17
C LEU A 205 -5.26 3.59 11.20
N VAL A 206 -6.57 3.77 11.35
CA VAL A 206 -7.38 4.69 10.54
C VAL A 206 -8.21 5.60 11.44
N THR A 207 -7.98 6.90 11.41
CA THR A 207 -8.67 7.84 12.31
C THR A 207 -9.20 9.06 11.57
N GLY A 208 -10.39 9.51 11.92
CA GLY A 208 -11.05 10.71 11.43
C GLY A 208 -11.99 10.48 10.25
N ALA A 209 -13.04 11.31 10.17
CA ALA A 209 -14.11 11.17 9.17
C ALA A 209 -13.65 11.28 7.71
N HIS A 210 -12.57 12.01 7.44
CA HIS A 210 -11.97 12.15 6.12
C HIS A 210 -11.47 10.81 5.53
N LYS A 211 -11.34 9.76 6.35
CA LYS A 211 -10.94 8.41 5.92
C LYS A 211 -12.12 7.47 5.67
N ALA A 212 -13.35 7.86 6.01
CA ALA A 212 -14.47 6.94 6.12
C ALA A 212 -14.86 6.30 4.79
N LEU A 213 -14.85 7.08 3.70
CA LEU A 213 -15.13 6.55 2.37
C LEU A 213 -14.11 5.48 1.97
N ALA A 214 -12.81 5.78 2.12
CA ALA A 214 -11.75 4.82 1.83
C ALA A 214 -11.87 3.56 2.70
N LEU A 215 -12.21 3.70 3.98
CA LEU A 215 -12.42 2.57 4.87
C LEU A 215 -13.57 1.69 4.40
N GLN A 216 -14.71 2.28 4.02
CA GLN A 216 -15.85 1.55 3.46
C GLN A 216 -15.45 0.76 2.21
N LYS A 217 -14.72 1.39 1.29
CA LYS A 217 -14.23 0.74 0.07
C LYS A 217 -13.29 -0.43 0.38
N CYS A 218 -12.47 -0.32 1.42
CA CYS A 218 -11.52 -1.37 1.77
C CYS A 218 -12.12 -2.51 2.61
N VAL A 219 -13.21 -2.27 3.34
CA VAL A 219 -13.82 -3.24 4.26
C VAL A 219 -15.07 -3.90 3.68
N GLU A 220 -15.92 -3.15 2.98
CA GLU A 220 -17.23 -3.64 2.53
C GLU A 220 -17.29 -4.00 1.04
N GLU A 221 -16.40 -3.45 0.23
CA GLU A 221 -16.32 -3.77 -1.21
C GLU A 221 -15.26 -4.84 -1.49
N GLY A 222 -15.19 -5.28 -2.75
CA GLY A 222 -14.23 -6.30 -3.16
C GLY A 222 -12.79 -5.78 -3.26
N VAL A 223 -11.84 -6.71 -3.22
CA VAL A 223 -10.42 -6.43 -3.45
C VAL A 223 -10.21 -5.70 -4.78
N ASN A 224 -9.61 -4.52 -4.72
CA ASN A 224 -9.47 -3.62 -5.86
C ASN A 224 -8.17 -2.79 -5.76
N HIS A 225 -7.38 -2.75 -6.85
CA HIS A 225 -6.15 -1.96 -6.91
C HIS A 225 -6.34 -0.44 -6.87
N MET A 226 -7.56 0.06 -7.00
CA MET A 226 -7.89 1.48 -6.78
C MET A 226 -7.97 1.82 -5.29
N TRP A 227 -8.18 0.82 -4.43
CA TRP A 227 -8.24 0.95 -2.98
C TRP A 227 -7.27 -0.06 -2.39
N THR A 228 -5.97 0.21 -2.48
CA THR A 228 -4.93 -0.83 -2.31
C THR A 228 -4.93 -1.49 -0.93
N LEU A 229 -5.41 -0.81 0.12
CA LEU A 229 -5.62 -1.40 1.44
C LEU A 229 -6.67 -2.54 1.43
N SER A 230 -7.59 -2.59 0.47
CA SER A 230 -8.53 -3.72 0.29
C SER A 230 -7.83 -5.07 0.13
N ALA A 231 -6.55 -5.08 -0.27
CA ALA A 231 -5.75 -6.29 -0.36
C ALA A 231 -5.57 -7.01 0.99
N LEU A 232 -5.76 -6.32 2.11
CA LEU A 232 -5.75 -6.92 3.45
C LEU A 232 -6.86 -7.94 3.67
N GLN A 233 -7.94 -7.91 2.89
CA GLN A 233 -8.96 -8.96 2.92
C GLN A 233 -8.39 -10.35 2.57
N MET A 234 -7.24 -10.40 1.88
CA MET A 234 -6.54 -11.64 1.54
C MET A 234 -5.51 -12.05 2.59
N HIS A 235 -5.25 -11.21 3.61
CA HIS A 235 -4.20 -11.46 4.59
C HIS A 235 -4.70 -12.34 5.75
N ALA A 236 -3.89 -13.32 6.17
CA ALA A 236 -4.30 -14.29 7.18
C ALA A 236 -4.58 -13.67 8.56
N ARG A 237 -3.82 -12.63 8.94
CA ARG A 237 -3.90 -11.95 10.24
C ARG A 237 -3.85 -10.43 10.05
N ALA A 238 -4.91 -9.86 9.48
CA ALA A 238 -5.06 -8.41 9.36
C ALA A 238 -5.96 -7.84 10.45
N MET A 239 -5.56 -6.70 11.01
CA MET A 239 -6.32 -5.93 11.97
C MET A 239 -6.39 -4.47 11.51
N ILE A 240 -7.58 -3.88 11.52
CA ILE A 240 -7.81 -2.47 11.24
C ILE A 240 -8.39 -1.86 12.51
N VAL A 241 -7.67 -0.94 13.12
CA VAL A 241 -8.08 -0.21 14.33
C VAL A 241 -8.54 1.17 13.91
N VAL A 242 -9.76 1.52 14.27
CA VAL A 242 -10.43 2.74 13.83
C VAL A 242 -11.02 3.53 14.98
N ASP A 243 -11.17 4.84 14.81
CA ASP A 243 -12.04 5.65 15.66
C ASP A 243 -13.49 5.65 15.12
N GLU A 244 -14.45 6.11 15.93
CA GLU A 244 -15.86 6.21 15.51
C GLU A 244 -16.04 7.05 14.26
N GLU A 245 -15.31 8.18 14.15
CA GLU A 245 -15.41 9.09 13.01
C GLU A 245 -15.02 8.42 11.69
N ALA A 246 -14.03 7.53 11.67
CA ALA A 246 -13.66 6.79 10.46
C ALA A 246 -14.75 5.80 10.02
N THR A 247 -15.75 5.48 10.86
CA THR A 247 -16.80 4.51 10.53
C THR A 247 -18.06 5.09 9.90
N VAL A 248 -18.15 6.41 9.68
CA VAL A 248 -19.41 7.08 9.30
C VAL A 248 -19.99 6.64 7.94
N GLU A 249 -19.15 6.13 7.04
CA GLU A 249 -19.58 5.57 5.74
C GLU A 249 -19.80 4.04 5.80
N LEU A 250 -19.46 3.37 6.90
CA LEU A 250 -19.72 1.95 7.08
C LEU A 250 -21.20 1.71 7.36
N ARG A 251 -21.71 0.56 6.94
CA ARG A 251 -23.07 0.15 7.29
C ARG A 251 -23.12 -0.12 8.79
N VAL A 252 -24.23 0.30 9.42
CA VAL A 252 -24.51 0.02 10.84
C VAL A 252 -24.35 -1.46 11.19
N LYS A 253 -24.79 -2.36 10.30
CA LYS A 253 -24.64 -3.81 10.50
C LYS A 253 -23.18 -4.27 10.55
N THR A 254 -22.29 -3.63 9.79
CA THR A 254 -20.86 -3.94 9.73
C THR A 254 -20.20 -3.58 11.06
N VAL A 255 -20.43 -2.35 11.54
CA VAL A 255 -19.90 -1.88 12.83
C VAL A 255 -20.42 -2.75 13.99
N ARG A 256 -21.73 -3.04 14.01
CA ARG A 256 -22.33 -3.91 15.03
C ARG A 256 -21.76 -5.33 15.02
N TYR A 257 -21.54 -5.90 13.83
CA TYR A 257 -20.93 -7.22 13.68
C TYR A 257 -19.55 -7.26 14.33
N PHE A 258 -18.66 -6.33 13.97
CA PHE A 258 -17.29 -6.33 14.49
C PHE A 258 -17.20 -6.03 15.99
N ARG A 259 -18.05 -5.13 16.51
CA ARG A 259 -18.15 -4.91 17.97
C ARG A 259 -18.62 -6.16 18.72
N ALA A 260 -19.57 -6.90 18.16
CA ALA A 260 -20.06 -8.14 18.76
C ALA A 260 -18.98 -9.24 18.74
N VAL A 261 -18.27 -9.39 17.62
CA VAL A 261 -17.13 -10.32 17.49
C VAL A 261 -16.05 -9.97 18.53
N GLU A 262 -15.63 -8.71 18.61
CA GLU A 262 -14.63 -8.28 19.60
C GLU A 262 -15.09 -8.54 21.05
N GLY A 263 -16.35 -8.23 21.39
CA GLY A 263 -16.90 -8.50 22.72
C GLY A 263 -16.97 -9.99 23.08
N SER A 264 -17.05 -10.87 22.08
CA SER A 264 -17.00 -12.32 22.26
C SER A 264 -15.58 -12.86 22.37
N GLU A 265 -14.65 -12.36 21.55
CA GLU A 265 -13.21 -12.69 21.59
C GLU A 265 -12.53 -12.15 22.86
N GLY A 266 -12.97 -11.00 23.37
CA GLY A 266 -12.46 -10.41 24.63
C GLY A 266 -12.73 -11.28 25.87
N ARG A 267 -13.63 -12.27 25.78
CA ARG A 267 -13.84 -13.31 26.81
C ARG A 267 -12.86 -14.49 26.67
N GLN A 268 -12.19 -14.62 25.53
CA GLN A 268 -11.12 -15.57 25.24
C GLN A 268 -9.78 -14.83 25.19
N LYS A 269 -9.37 -14.15 26.27
CA LYS A 269 -8.04 -13.53 26.31
C LYS A 269 -6.95 -14.60 26.37
N VAL A 270 -6.22 -14.73 25.26
CA VAL A 270 -4.79 -15.11 25.16
C VAL A 270 -4.37 -16.28 26.08
N GLU A 271 -5.01 -17.43 25.93
CA GLU A 271 -4.32 -18.69 26.20
C GLU A 271 -3.51 -19.02 24.95
N GLY A 272 -2.19 -18.92 25.07
CA GLY A 272 -1.16 -19.16 24.05
C GLY A 272 -1.65 -19.62 22.68
N GLU A 273 -1.92 -18.68 21.78
CA GLU A 273 -1.90 -19.00 20.36
C GLU A 273 -0.46 -19.38 20.00
N GLU A 274 -0.23 -20.66 19.72
CA GLU A 274 1.04 -21.20 19.26
C GLU A 274 1.64 -20.24 18.23
N VAL A 275 2.79 -19.66 18.58
CA VAL A 275 3.66 -19.00 17.63
C VAL A 275 4.01 -20.07 16.61
N MET A 276 3.32 -20.09 15.48
CA MET A 276 3.68 -20.95 14.36
C MET A 276 5.11 -20.62 13.99
N GLU A 277 6.03 -21.49 14.41
CA GLU A 277 7.38 -21.58 13.91
C GLU A 277 7.29 -22.01 12.44
N SER A 278 6.91 -21.09 11.55
CA SER A 278 7.30 -21.25 10.16
C SER A 278 8.83 -21.20 10.16
N LYS A 279 9.44 -22.35 9.85
CA LYS A 279 10.87 -22.65 9.99
C LYS A 279 11.73 -21.51 9.47
N ARG A 280 12.21 -20.65 10.40
CA ARG A 280 13.21 -19.61 10.15
C ARG A 280 14.47 -20.18 9.48
N ASP A 281 14.79 -21.43 9.78
CA ASP A 281 15.97 -22.12 9.26
C ASP A 281 15.92 -22.30 7.72
N SER A 282 14.73 -22.48 7.14
CA SER A 282 14.62 -22.72 5.69
C SER A 282 15.04 -21.51 4.83
N VAL A 283 14.78 -20.29 5.29
CA VAL A 283 15.05 -19.06 4.52
C VAL A 283 16.53 -18.71 4.53
N LEU A 284 17.20 -18.87 5.68
CA LEU A 284 18.65 -18.67 5.79
C LEU A 284 19.41 -19.75 5.01
N GLU A 285 19.00 -21.02 5.12
CA GLU A 285 19.58 -22.12 4.36
C GLU A 285 19.43 -21.95 2.84
N ASP A 286 18.28 -21.49 2.35
CA ASP A 286 18.04 -21.27 0.92
C ASP A 286 18.87 -20.10 0.36
N LEU A 287 19.06 -19.03 1.16
CA LEU A 287 19.88 -17.88 0.78
C LEU A 287 21.38 -18.20 0.79
N ASP A 288 21.88 -18.95 1.77
CA ASP A 288 23.29 -19.37 1.80
C ASP A 288 23.60 -20.42 0.72
N ARG A 289 22.63 -21.27 0.37
CA ARG A 289 22.72 -22.14 -0.82
C ARG A 289 22.80 -21.33 -2.12
N SER A 290 22.10 -20.20 -2.21
CA SER A 290 22.15 -19.33 -3.39
C SER A 290 23.51 -18.61 -3.55
N GLN A 291 24.25 -18.39 -2.46
CA GLN A 291 25.58 -17.75 -2.48
C GLN A 291 26.74 -18.73 -2.72
N THR A 292 26.56 -20.03 -2.42
CA THR A 292 27.60 -21.06 -2.61
C THR A 292 27.62 -21.66 -4.02
N ALA A 293 26.61 -21.37 -4.85
CA ALA A 293 26.61 -21.73 -6.26
C ALA A 293 27.37 -20.68 -7.09
N THR A 294 28.64 -20.93 -7.37
CA THR A 294 29.32 -20.25 -8.48
C THR A 294 28.69 -20.71 -9.81
N PRO A 295 28.10 -19.82 -10.63
CA PRO A 295 27.63 -20.22 -11.94
C PRO A 295 28.84 -20.34 -12.86
N LYS A 296 29.42 -21.54 -12.96
CA LYS A 296 30.27 -21.89 -14.10
C LYS A 296 29.34 -22.09 -15.31
N HIS A 297 29.46 -21.18 -16.27
CA HIS A 297 28.72 -21.06 -17.53
C HIS A 297 27.33 -20.42 -17.48
N PHE A 298 27.28 -19.09 -17.65
CA PHE A 298 26.15 -18.42 -18.32
C PHE A 298 26.67 -17.30 -19.24
N LEU A 299 27.34 -17.69 -20.32
CA LEU A 299 27.47 -16.88 -21.53
C LEU A 299 27.42 -17.82 -22.73
N ALA A 300 26.21 -18.14 -23.17
CA ALA A 300 25.92 -18.57 -24.53
C ALA A 300 24.45 -18.24 -24.83
N ALA A 301 24.23 -17.30 -25.75
CA ALA A 301 22.90 -17.04 -26.29
C ALA A 301 22.36 -18.31 -26.95
N PRO A 302 21.08 -18.68 -26.76
CA PRO A 302 20.50 -19.77 -27.52
C PRO A 302 20.50 -19.39 -29.01
N LYS A 303 21.01 -20.29 -29.87
CA LYS A 303 20.83 -20.16 -31.32
C LYS A 303 19.33 -20.06 -31.60
N ARG A 304 18.91 -18.99 -32.26
CA ARG A 304 17.53 -18.82 -32.76
C ARG A 304 17.16 -20.06 -33.59
N PRO A 305 15.98 -20.67 -33.38
CA PRO A 305 15.39 -21.53 -34.39
C PRO A 305 15.14 -20.67 -35.64
N GLU A 306 15.50 -21.18 -36.82
CA GLU A 306 15.02 -20.62 -38.09
C GLU A 306 13.49 -20.62 -38.08
N MET A 307 12.90 -19.45 -37.93
CA MET A 307 11.48 -19.28 -38.24
C MET A 307 11.34 -19.35 -39.75
N LEU A 308 10.74 -20.44 -40.26
CA LEU A 308 10.11 -20.42 -41.58
C LEU A 308 9.12 -19.25 -41.59
N ARG A 309 9.39 -18.25 -42.42
CA ARG A 309 8.47 -17.15 -42.66
C ARG A 309 7.23 -17.75 -43.35
N MET A 310 6.10 -17.85 -42.64
CA MET A 310 4.83 -18.08 -43.33
C MET A 310 4.58 -16.84 -44.21
N VAL A 311 4.54 -17.06 -45.51
CA VAL A 311 4.13 -16.06 -46.49
C VAL A 311 2.63 -15.83 -46.27
N THR A 312 2.26 -14.68 -45.73
CA THR A 312 0.89 -14.16 -45.82
C THR A 312 0.54 -13.98 -47.30
N PRO A 313 -0.57 -14.52 -47.81
CA PRO A 313 -1.03 -14.21 -49.17
C PRO A 313 -1.36 -12.71 -49.26
N ASP A 314 -0.98 -12.09 -50.37
CA ASP A 314 -1.31 -10.69 -50.66
C ASP A 314 -2.84 -10.49 -50.68
N LEU A 315 -3.31 -9.53 -49.89
CA LEU A 315 -4.71 -9.09 -49.89
C LEU A 315 -4.93 -8.15 -51.08
N VAL A 316 -5.53 -8.66 -52.16
CA VAL A 316 -6.05 -7.85 -53.26
C VAL A 316 -7.38 -7.22 -52.80
N PRO A 317 -7.61 -5.91 -52.94
CA PRO A 317 -8.89 -5.30 -52.57
C PRO A 317 -10.00 -5.67 -53.56
N ASP A 318 -11.08 -6.29 -53.08
CA ASP A 318 -12.27 -6.55 -53.89
C ASP A 318 -12.97 -5.24 -54.27
N ALA A 319 -13.31 -5.09 -55.56
CA ALA A 319 -14.10 -3.97 -56.05
C ALA A 319 -15.56 -4.06 -55.55
N MET A 320 -16.09 -2.94 -55.08
CA MET A 320 -17.39 -2.78 -54.41
C MET A 320 -18.65 -3.12 -55.24
N HIS A 321 -18.53 -3.79 -56.39
CA HIS A 321 -19.66 -4.19 -57.25
C HIS A 321 -20.01 -5.69 -57.19
N VAL A 322 -19.26 -6.51 -56.44
CA VAL A 322 -19.44 -7.99 -56.40
C VAL A 322 -20.36 -8.45 -55.25
N ARG A 323 -21.13 -7.55 -54.61
CA ARG A 323 -22.04 -7.91 -53.49
C ARG A 323 -23.52 -7.64 -53.80
N LEU A 324 -24.04 -8.16 -54.90
CA LEU A 324 -25.48 -8.22 -55.14
C LEU A 324 -25.91 -9.65 -55.46
N PRO A 325 -26.74 -10.29 -54.61
CA PRO A 325 -27.61 -11.37 -55.04
C PRO A 325 -28.85 -10.78 -55.71
N THR A 326 -29.06 -11.18 -56.95
CA THR A 326 -30.33 -11.06 -57.67
C THR A 326 -31.40 -11.94 -57.03
N GLU A 327 -32.59 -11.35 -56.86
CA GLU A 327 -33.92 -11.96 -56.66
C GLU A 327 -34.28 -12.60 -55.30
N MET A 328 -35.09 -11.88 -54.50
CA MET A 328 -36.53 -12.19 -54.41
C MET A 328 -37.32 -11.03 -53.76
N ASN A 329 -38.43 -10.73 -54.42
CA ASN A 329 -39.37 -9.63 -54.21
C ASN A 329 -40.45 -10.02 -53.18
N ARG A 330 -40.80 -9.12 -52.24
CA ARG A 330 -42.19 -8.69 -51.92
C ARG A 330 -42.30 -7.86 -50.62
N GLY A 331 -42.71 -6.60 -50.80
CA GLY A 331 -43.65 -5.87 -49.94
C GLY A 331 -43.12 -5.27 -48.63
N ASN A 332 -42.92 -3.96 -48.58
CA ASN A 332 -43.93 -3.02 -48.05
C ASN A 332 -43.34 -1.59 -48.11
N GLU A 333 -44.18 -0.62 -48.48
CA GLU A 333 -43.83 0.80 -48.63
C GLU A 333 -43.61 1.47 -47.26
N GLY A 334 -42.65 2.41 -47.20
CA GLY A 334 -42.41 3.28 -46.05
C GLY A 334 -41.22 4.19 -46.26
N GLU A 335 -41.46 5.39 -46.82
CA GLU A 335 -40.48 6.47 -46.96
C GLU A 335 -39.84 6.83 -45.61
N VAL A 336 -38.51 6.84 -45.54
CA VAL A 336 -37.76 7.58 -44.51
C VAL A 336 -36.70 8.44 -45.19
N ARG A 337 -36.85 9.76 -45.04
CA ARG A 337 -35.96 10.80 -45.57
C ARG A 337 -34.65 10.86 -44.78
N GLU A 338 -33.52 11.00 -45.47
CA GLU A 338 -32.21 11.26 -44.87
C GLU A 338 -32.13 12.67 -44.23
N PRO A 339 -31.41 12.85 -43.10
CA PRO A 339 -31.17 14.17 -42.51
C PRO A 339 -30.03 14.89 -43.24
N LYS A 340 -30.28 16.15 -43.62
CA LYS A 340 -29.26 17.08 -44.14
C LYS A 340 -28.41 17.63 -43.00
N LEU A 341 -27.09 17.58 -43.17
CA LEU A 341 -26.10 18.31 -42.37
C LEU A 341 -25.97 19.74 -42.92
N ASP A 342 -26.27 20.75 -42.10
CA ASP A 342 -26.04 22.16 -42.44
C ASP A 342 -24.64 22.62 -42.02
N SER A 343 -24.00 23.38 -42.91
CA SER A 343 -22.69 24.00 -42.70
C SER A 343 -22.79 25.18 -41.72
N MET A 344 -21.96 25.18 -40.67
CA MET A 344 -21.67 26.39 -39.90
C MET A 344 -21.00 27.39 -40.84
N HIS A 345 -21.64 28.51 -41.15
CA HIS A 345 -21.08 29.85 -41.35
C HIS A 345 -22.27 30.83 -41.37
N GLU A 346 -22.05 32.02 -40.79
CA GLU A 346 -22.96 33.17 -40.68
C GLU A 346 -24.06 33.09 -39.60
N ARG A 347 -23.80 33.83 -38.51
CA ARG A 347 -24.68 34.93 -38.07
C ARG A 347 -23.93 35.80 -37.06
N VAL A 348 -23.39 36.89 -37.58
CA VAL A 348 -23.15 38.13 -36.85
C VAL A 348 -24.47 38.90 -36.92
N ASP A 349 -24.98 39.38 -35.78
CA ASP A 349 -25.43 40.77 -35.58
C ASP A 349 -26.24 40.92 -34.28
N SER A 350 -25.69 41.73 -33.38
CA SER A 350 -26.40 42.49 -32.34
C SER A 350 -27.34 43.53 -32.97
N PRO A 351 -28.41 43.99 -32.26
CA PRO A 351 -28.25 45.29 -31.57
C PRO A 351 -29.11 45.50 -30.29
N THR A 352 -28.60 46.40 -29.40
CA THR A 352 -29.23 47.49 -28.59
C THR A 352 -30.67 47.34 -28.02
N GLU A 353 -31.15 47.97 -26.95
CA GLU A 353 -30.75 48.84 -25.82
C GLU A 353 -32.07 49.09 -25.02
N GLY A 354 -31.99 49.55 -23.76
CA GLY A 354 -33.11 50.15 -23.00
C GLY A 354 -33.16 49.66 -21.55
N ILE A 355 -32.49 50.29 -20.58
CA ILE A 355 -32.81 51.54 -19.84
C ILE A 355 -34.16 51.46 -19.08
N PHE A 356 -34.12 51.14 -17.79
CA PHE A 356 -34.22 52.09 -16.65
C PHE A 356 -33.76 51.42 -15.35
#